data_AF-A0A1G7MJ71-F1
#
_entry.id   AF-A0A1G7MJ71-F1
#
_cell.length_a   1.000
_cell.length_b   1.000
_cell.length_c   1.000
_cell.angle_alpha   90.00
_cell.angle_beta   90.00
_cell.angle_gamma   90.00
#
_symmetry.space_group_name_H-M   'P 1'
#
loop_
_entity.id
_entity.type
_entity.pdbx_description
1 polymer ?
#
loop_
_entity_poly.entity_id
_entity_poly.type
_entity_poly.pdbx_seq_one_letter_code
_entity_poly.pdbx_strand_id
1 'polypeptide(L)'
;MNPMMLELLPLVRQGYCCSQLLLLLMLEARGQQNPDVVRAAQGLCHGIGQSDGPCGLLTGGACALALVAGKGADAETAHPMLTPLLNDYASWFYERTNPYGGQRCGQIAAGLGAASGAPGETPNPVACGDLMAECWEKILELVQSYELDLTPIP
;
A
#
# COMPACT_ATOMS: atom_id res chain seq x y z
N MET A 1 -11.88 5.23 -13.90
CA MET A 1 -11.46 3.98 -13.26
C MET A 1 -10.17 3.54 -13.93
N ASN A 2 -9.06 3.60 -13.20
CA ASN A 2 -7.74 3.19 -13.67
C ASN A 2 -7.75 1.72 -14.19
N PRO A 3 -7.06 1.37 -15.30
CA PRO A 3 -6.98 0.00 -15.82
C PRO A 3 -6.49 -1.03 -14.79
N MET A 4 -5.54 -0.67 -13.92
CA MET A 4 -5.07 -1.53 -12.82
C MET A 4 -6.22 -1.93 -11.89
N MET A 5 -7.16 -1.01 -11.64
CA MET A 5 -8.30 -1.31 -10.79
C MET A 5 -9.23 -2.35 -11.41
N LEU A 6 -9.35 -2.43 -12.75
CA LEU A 6 -10.14 -3.47 -13.40
C LEU A 6 -9.57 -4.87 -13.11
N GLU A 7 -8.25 -5.00 -13.08
CA GLU A 7 -7.55 -6.25 -12.78
C GLU A 7 -7.66 -6.62 -11.30
N LEU A 8 -7.71 -5.63 -10.41
CA LEU A 8 -7.84 -5.83 -8.96
C LEU A 8 -9.29 -6.02 -8.47
N LEU A 9 -10.29 -5.67 -9.28
CA LEU A 9 -11.72 -5.81 -8.92
C LEU A 9 -12.09 -7.21 -8.39
N PRO A 10 -11.62 -8.33 -8.98
CA PRO A 10 -11.88 -9.67 -8.44
C PRO A 10 -11.34 -9.85 -7.02
N LEU A 11 -10.16 -9.32 -6.72
CA LEU A 11 -9.53 -9.40 -5.39
C LEU A 11 -10.29 -8.54 -4.38
N VAL A 12 -10.68 -7.33 -4.77
CA VAL A 12 -11.55 -6.47 -3.95
C VAL A 12 -12.86 -7.20 -3.60
N ARG A 13 -13.49 -7.89 -4.56
CA ARG A 13 -14.71 -8.69 -4.33
C ARG A 13 -14.49 -9.90 -3.43
N GLN A 14 -13.26 -10.41 -3.35
CA GLN A 14 -12.87 -11.47 -2.42
C GLN A 14 -12.57 -10.95 -1.00
N GLY A 15 -12.65 -9.64 -0.78
CA GLY A 15 -12.50 -9.01 0.54
C GLY A 15 -11.08 -8.52 0.85
N TYR A 16 -10.16 -8.54 -0.11
CA TYR A 16 -8.83 -7.96 0.09
C TYR A 16 -8.92 -6.43 0.20
N CYS A 17 -8.23 -5.87 1.19
CA CYS A 17 -8.18 -4.43 1.42
C CYS A 17 -6.96 -3.78 0.75
N CYS A 18 -6.91 -2.45 0.77
CA CYS A 18 -5.88 -1.66 0.08
C CYS A 18 -4.43 -2.04 0.43
N SER A 19 -4.10 -2.28 1.71
CA SER A 19 -2.74 -2.71 2.09
C SER A 19 -2.39 -4.08 1.50
N GLN A 20 -3.31 -5.05 1.61
CA GLN A 20 -3.10 -6.39 1.07
C GLN A 20 -2.91 -6.39 -0.44
N LEU A 21 -3.69 -5.57 -1.15
CA LEU A 21 -3.60 -5.48 -2.60
C LEU A 21 -2.24 -4.92 -3.05
N LEU A 22 -1.64 -3.94 -2.34
CA LEU A 22 -0.29 -3.46 -2.63
C LEU A 22 0.77 -4.56 -2.41
N LEU A 23 0.62 -5.38 -1.36
CA LEU A 23 1.52 -6.50 -1.10
C LEU A 23 1.35 -7.61 -2.15
N LEU A 24 0.12 -7.88 -2.59
CA LEU A 24 -0.15 -8.83 -3.67
C LEU A 24 0.49 -8.38 -4.99
N LEU A 25 0.37 -7.09 -5.35
CA LEU A 25 1.03 -6.53 -6.53
C LEU A 25 2.54 -6.64 -6.45
N MET A 26 3.13 -6.35 -5.29
CA MET A 26 4.58 -6.52 -5.12
C MET A 26 5.00 -7.99 -5.20
N LEU A 27 4.28 -8.90 -4.56
CA LEU A 27 4.56 -10.34 -4.67
C LEU A 27 4.46 -10.84 -6.12
N GLU A 28 3.44 -10.40 -6.86
CA GLU A 28 3.25 -10.72 -8.27
C GLU A 28 4.39 -10.17 -9.14
N ALA A 29 4.80 -8.92 -8.93
CA ALA A 29 5.94 -8.31 -9.64
C ALA A 29 7.25 -9.06 -9.41
N ARG A 30 7.37 -9.77 -8.28
CA ARG A 30 8.49 -10.64 -7.94
C ARG A 30 8.29 -12.10 -8.36
N GLY A 31 7.14 -12.47 -8.93
CA GLY A 31 6.81 -13.87 -9.23
C GLY A 31 6.69 -14.76 -7.99
N GLN A 32 6.31 -14.20 -6.84
CA GLN A 32 6.18 -14.90 -5.57
C GLN A 32 4.73 -15.04 -5.11
N GLN A 33 4.50 -15.98 -4.21
CA GLN A 33 3.24 -16.13 -3.47
C GLN A 33 3.58 -16.29 -1.98
N ASN A 34 3.01 -15.44 -1.14
CA ASN A 34 3.21 -15.53 0.31
C ASN A 34 1.91 -15.15 1.06
N PRO A 35 1.03 -16.12 1.33
CA PRO A 35 -0.23 -15.86 2.01
C PRO A 35 -0.04 -15.37 3.46
N ASP A 36 1.10 -15.65 4.09
CA ASP A 36 1.36 -15.22 5.47
C ASP A 36 1.63 -13.72 5.55
N VAL A 37 2.40 -13.17 4.60
CA VAL A 37 2.60 -11.73 4.45
C VAL A 37 1.28 -11.02 4.13
N VAL A 38 0.49 -11.57 3.21
CA VAL A 38 -0.82 -11.00 2.84
C VAL A 38 -1.78 -11.02 4.03
N ARG A 39 -1.77 -12.07 4.85
CA ARG A 39 -2.58 -12.15 6.08
C ARG A 39 -2.13 -11.15 7.12
N ALA A 40 -0.82 -10.99 7.33
CA ALA A 40 -0.28 -10.00 8.26
C ALA A 40 -0.66 -8.57 7.84
N ALA A 41 -0.63 -8.26 6.54
CA ALA A 41 -1.01 -6.96 6.00
C ALA A 41 -2.49 -6.58 6.26
N GLN A 42 -3.36 -7.54 6.62
CA GLN A 42 -4.75 -7.25 7.02
C GLN A 42 -4.82 -6.31 8.24
N GLY A 43 -3.82 -6.34 9.14
CA GLY A 43 -3.78 -5.45 10.30
C GLY A 43 -3.73 -3.96 9.94
N LEU A 44 -3.35 -3.65 8.70
CA LEU A 44 -3.24 -2.29 8.14
C LEU A 44 -4.50 -1.87 7.36
N CYS A 45 -5.53 -2.72 7.32
CA CYS A 45 -6.76 -2.40 6.62
C CYS A 45 -7.54 -1.30 7.34
N HIS A 46 -8.19 -0.45 6.54
CA HIS A 46 -9.06 0.63 7.04
C HIS A 46 -8.35 1.53 8.06
N GLY A 47 -7.05 1.75 7.87
CA GLY A 47 -6.20 2.43 8.83
C GLY A 47 -5.37 1.41 9.61
N ILE A 48 -5.66 1.23 10.88
CA ILE A 48 -5.17 0.10 11.65
C ILE A 48 -6.39 -0.53 12.29
N GLY A 49 -7.09 -1.38 11.55
CA GLY A 49 -8.26 -2.10 12.02
C GLY A 49 -9.48 -1.22 12.29
N GLN A 50 -9.81 -0.28 11.39
CA GLN A 50 -10.95 0.64 11.50
C GLN A 50 -10.87 1.66 12.65
N SER A 51 -9.68 1.89 13.20
CA SER A 51 -9.44 2.90 14.25
C SER A 51 -9.30 4.33 13.72
N ASP A 52 -9.58 4.57 12.43
CA ASP A 52 -9.24 5.82 11.71
C ASP A 52 -7.75 6.20 11.80
N GLY A 53 -6.90 5.18 11.88
CA GLY A 53 -5.44 5.32 11.85
C GLY A 53 -4.89 5.69 10.45
N PRO A 54 -3.55 5.71 10.30
CA PRO A 54 -2.89 5.99 9.03
C PRO A 54 -3.38 5.08 7.91
N CYS A 55 -3.70 5.64 6.73
CA CYS A 55 -4.28 4.92 5.61
C CYS A 55 -3.50 3.65 5.24
N GLY A 56 -4.21 2.55 4.94
CA GLY A 56 -3.61 1.28 4.55
C GLY A 56 -2.78 1.37 3.26
N LEU A 57 -3.01 2.37 2.41
CA LEU A 57 -2.16 2.62 1.24
C LEU A 57 -0.78 3.14 1.65
N LEU A 58 -0.69 4.00 2.66
CA LEU A 58 0.57 4.50 3.21
C LEU A 58 1.37 3.37 3.89
N THR A 59 0.73 2.67 4.83
CA THR A 59 1.42 1.63 5.60
C THR A 59 1.68 0.39 4.76
N GLY A 60 0.74 0.00 3.90
CA GLY A 60 0.90 -1.10 2.95
C GLY A 60 1.96 -0.83 1.89
N GLY A 61 2.04 0.39 1.36
CA GLY A 61 3.09 0.74 0.40
C GLY A 61 4.48 0.74 1.02
N ALA A 62 4.61 1.21 2.27
CA ALA A 62 5.85 1.07 3.03
C ALA A 62 6.25 -0.41 3.23
N CYS A 63 5.28 -1.28 3.54
CA CYS A 63 5.52 -2.72 3.62
C CYS A 63 5.93 -3.32 2.26
N ALA A 64 5.32 -2.90 1.15
CA ALA A 64 5.68 -3.37 -0.18
C ALA A 64 7.13 -2.99 -0.56
N LEU A 65 7.56 -1.76 -0.25
CA LEU A 65 8.95 -1.34 -0.44
C LEU A 65 9.91 -2.10 0.49
N ALA A 66 9.55 -2.30 1.76
CA ALA A 66 10.34 -3.09 2.70
C ALA A 66 10.41 -4.58 2.33
N LEU A 67 9.46 -5.10 1.54
CA LEU A 67 9.49 -6.48 1.06
C LEU A 67 10.67 -6.72 0.09
N VAL A 68 11.19 -5.67 -0.55
CA VAL A 68 12.33 -5.73 -1.48
C VAL A 68 13.61 -5.10 -0.93
N ALA A 69 13.50 -4.16 0.01
CA ALA A 69 14.64 -3.44 0.57
C ALA A 69 14.94 -3.78 2.05
N GLY A 70 14.09 -4.55 2.71
CA GLY A 70 14.22 -4.94 4.12
C GLY A 70 15.05 -6.20 4.34
N LYS A 71 15.36 -6.50 5.61
CA LYS A 71 15.99 -7.76 6.04
C LYS A 71 14.89 -8.78 6.39
N GLY A 72 14.83 -9.90 5.66
CA GLY A 72 13.87 -10.98 5.90
C GLY A 72 14.41 -12.15 6.74
N ALA A 73 15.70 -12.49 6.58
CA ALA A 73 16.35 -13.63 7.24
C ALA A 73 17.67 -13.27 7.94
N ASP A 74 18.29 -14.23 8.62
CA ASP A 74 19.55 -14.05 9.35
C ASP A 74 20.73 -13.68 8.45
N ALA A 75 20.78 -14.25 7.25
CA ALA A 75 21.85 -14.01 6.28
C ALA A 75 21.65 -12.72 5.45
N GLU A 76 20.48 -12.09 5.55
CA GLU A 76 20.16 -10.88 4.79
C GLU A 76 20.63 -9.62 5.51
N THR A 77 20.91 -8.57 4.75
CA THR A 77 21.09 -7.21 5.26
C THR A 77 20.13 -6.31 4.52
N ALA A 78 19.43 -5.44 5.25
CA ALA A 78 18.55 -4.46 4.63
C ALA A 78 19.35 -3.56 3.68
N HIS A 79 18.70 -3.09 2.62
CA HIS A 79 19.27 -2.12 1.70
C HIS A 79 19.73 -0.87 2.48
N PRO A 80 20.95 -0.35 2.25
CA PRO A 80 21.48 0.79 3.00
C PRO A 80 20.59 2.05 2.94
N MET A 81 19.81 2.17 1.85
CA MET A 81 18.90 3.29 1.61
C MET A 81 17.43 3.00 1.98
N LEU A 82 17.14 1.95 2.76
CA LEU A 82 15.77 1.62 3.17
C LEU A 82 15.06 2.80 3.85
N THR A 83 15.70 3.47 4.79
CA THR A 83 15.08 4.59 5.51
C THR A 83 14.75 5.77 4.59
N PRO A 84 15.69 6.28 3.75
CA PRO A 84 15.37 7.27 2.72
C PRO A 84 14.22 6.84 1.79
N LEU A 85 14.26 5.61 1.28
CA LEU A 85 13.22 5.05 0.40
C LEU A 85 11.82 5.15 1.03
N LEU A 86 11.69 4.73 2.29
CA LEU A 86 10.41 4.78 3.01
C LEU A 86 9.97 6.23 3.29
N ASN A 87 10.93 7.12 3.60
CA ASN A 87 10.65 8.54 3.83
C ASN A 87 10.17 9.24 2.56
N ASP A 88 10.75 8.93 1.40
CA ASP A 88 10.33 9.50 0.12
C ASP A 88 8.91 9.06 -0.24
N TYR A 89 8.58 7.78 -0.03
CA TYR A 89 7.23 7.27 -0.21
C TYR A 89 6.24 7.97 0.73
N ALA A 90 6.57 8.06 2.01
CA ALA A 90 5.70 8.69 3.00
C ALA A 90 5.49 10.18 2.72
N SER A 91 6.56 10.90 2.37
CA SER A 91 6.50 12.34 2.07
C SER A 91 5.64 12.62 0.84
N TRP A 92 5.83 11.86 -0.23
CA TRP A 92 4.98 11.91 -1.41
C TRP A 92 3.51 11.65 -1.06
N PHE A 93 3.24 10.61 -0.25
CA PHE A 93 1.87 10.27 0.15
C PHE A 93 1.23 11.42 0.94
N TYR A 94 1.97 12.01 1.88
CA TYR A 94 1.47 13.15 2.68
C TYR A 94 1.13 14.34 1.81
N GLU A 95 1.99 14.70 0.86
CA GLU A 95 1.72 15.78 -0.08
C GLU A 95 0.48 15.46 -0.93
N ARG A 96 0.39 14.22 -1.42
CA ARG A 96 -0.72 13.78 -2.27
C ARG A 96 -2.06 13.78 -1.54
N THR A 97 -2.09 13.43 -0.26
CA THR A 97 -3.34 13.36 0.52
C THR A 97 -3.62 14.61 1.36
N ASN A 98 -2.72 15.60 1.35
CA ASN A 98 -2.92 16.88 2.02
C ASN A 98 -4.25 17.56 1.66
N PRO A 99 -4.71 17.55 0.38
CA PRO A 99 -6.02 18.11 0.03
C PRO A 99 -7.23 17.43 0.71
N TYR A 100 -7.06 16.21 1.23
CA TYR A 100 -8.09 15.47 1.95
C TYR A 100 -8.02 15.68 3.48
N GLY A 101 -7.12 16.56 3.94
CA GLY A 101 -7.00 16.92 5.36
C GLY A 101 -6.06 16.03 6.17
N GLY A 102 -5.21 15.23 5.51
CA GLY A 102 -4.12 14.48 6.15
C GLY A 102 -3.97 13.06 5.63
N GLN A 103 -3.52 12.17 6.52
CA GLN A 103 -3.08 10.80 6.24
C GLN A 103 -3.96 9.72 6.85
N ARG A 104 -5.01 10.10 7.60
CA ARG A 104 -5.95 9.15 8.22
C ARG A 104 -6.90 8.57 7.16
N CYS A 105 -7.21 7.30 7.33
CA CYS A 105 -7.99 6.54 6.35
C CYS A 105 -9.37 7.17 6.10
N GLY A 106 -10.10 7.57 7.16
CA GLY A 106 -11.43 8.17 7.07
C GLY A 106 -11.42 9.55 6.42
N GLN A 107 -10.41 10.37 6.70
CA GLN A 107 -10.24 11.68 6.05
C GLN A 107 -10.04 11.54 4.53
N ILE A 108 -9.13 10.65 4.14
CA ILE A 108 -8.85 10.36 2.73
C ILE A 108 -10.08 9.76 2.07
N ALA A 109 -10.72 8.77 2.70
CA ALA A 109 -11.91 8.14 2.17
C ALA A 109 -13.06 9.14 1.96
N ALA A 110 -13.28 10.05 2.90
CA ALA A 110 -14.27 11.12 2.75
C ALA A 110 -13.91 12.07 1.59
N GLY A 111 -12.64 12.48 1.49
CA GLY A 111 -12.16 13.34 0.40
C GLY A 111 -12.25 12.70 -0.99
N LEU A 112 -12.17 11.37 -1.06
CA LEU A 112 -12.34 10.58 -2.29
C LEU A 112 -13.80 10.21 -2.58
N GLY A 113 -14.75 10.56 -1.70
CA GLY A 113 -16.15 10.10 -1.81
C GLY A 113 -16.31 8.58 -1.62
N ALA A 114 -15.32 7.93 -1.02
CA ALA A 114 -15.33 6.51 -0.67
C ALA A 114 -16.06 6.23 0.66
N ALA A 115 -16.31 7.25 1.47
CA ALA A 115 -17.10 7.18 2.69
C ALA A 115 -17.80 8.51 2.94
N SER A 116 -18.88 8.49 3.71
CA SER A 116 -19.54 9.70 4.22
C SER A 116 -18.80 10.34 5.41
N GLY A 117 -17.82 9.62 5.99
CA GLY A 117 -17.12 10.02 7.21
C GLY A 117 -17.88 9.66 8.50
N ALA A 118 -18.96 8.88 8.38
CA ALA A 118 -19.69 8.35 9.52
C ALA A 118 -18.82 7.37 10.34
N PRO A 119 -18.90 7.39 11.69
CA PRO A 119 -18.15 6.45 12.52
C PRO A 119 -18.50 5.00 12.21
N GLY A 120 -17.48 4.16 12.02
CA GLY A 120 -17.65 2.73 11.74
C GLY A 120 -17.99 2.39 10.27
N GLU A 121 -18.09 3.37 9.39
CA GLU A 121 -18.24 3.13 7.94
C GLU A 121 -16.92 2.61 7.36
N THR A 122 -16.98 1.51 6.61
CA THR A 122 -15.84 1.02 5.84
C THR A 122 -15.76 1.75 4.50
N PRO A 123 -14.60 2.35 4.15
CA PRO A 123 -14.40 2.97 2.85
C PRO A 123 -14.68 2.01 1.69
N ASN A 124 -15.36 2.49 0.65
CA ASN A 124 -15.53 1.77 -0.60
C ASN A 124 -14.17 1.60 -1.30
N PRO A 125 -13.61 0.38 -1.37
CA PRO A 125 -12.29 0.15 -1.94
C PRO A 125 -12.21 0.49 -3.43
N VAL A 126 -13.32 0.43 -4.16
CA VAL A 126 -13.36 0.84 -5.58
C VAL A 126 -13.18 2.35 -5.72
N ALA A 127 -13.76 3.14 -4.82
CA ALA A 127 -13.62 4.60 -4.83
C ALA A 127 -12.23 5.06 -4.37
N CYS A 128 -11.53 4.26 -3.55
CA CYS A 128 -10.12 4.49 -3.24
C CYS A 128 -9.16 4.12 -4.40
N GLY A 129 -9.68 3.54 -5.49
CA GLY A 129 -8.89 2.86 -6.50
C GLY A 129 -7.91 3.74 -7.28
N ASP A 130 -8.27 5.00 -7.55
CA ASP A 130 -7.35 5.89 -8.28
C ASP A 130 -6.13 6.25 -7.41
N LEU A 131 -6.32 6.54 -6.11
CA LEU A 131 -5.20 6.76 -5.18
C LEU A 131 -4.36 5.48 -5.01
N MET A 132 -4.99 4.31 -5.05
CA MET A 132 -4.25 3.04 -5.02
C MET A 132 -3.33 2.88 -6.24
N ALA A 133 -3.82 3.22 -7.44
CA ALA A 133 -3.01 3.18 -8.65
C ALA A 133 -1.82 4.12 -8.59
N GLU A 134 -2.05 5.36 -8.15
CA GLU A 134 -0.95 6.32 -7.94
C GLU A 134 0.07 5.81 -6.91
N CYS A 135 -0.38 5.14 -5.84
CA CYS A 135 0.52 4.53 -4.87
C CYS A 135 1.39 3.44 -5.49
N TRP A 136 0.80 2.60 -6.35
CA TRP A 136 1.55 1.57 -7.06
C TRP A 136 2.55 2.16 -8.05
N GLU A 137 2.14 3.16 -8.83
CA GLU A 137 3.02 3.90 -9.72
C GLU A 137 4.20 4.52 -8.96
N LYS A 138 3.95 5.14 -7.80
CA LYS A 138 5.02 5.69 -6.96
C LYS A 138 5.96 4.62 -6.42
N ILE A 139 5.43 3.46 -6.03
CA ILE A 139 6.27 2.32 -5.58
C ILE A 139 7.20 1.88 -6.72
N LEU A 140 6.70 1.74 -7.94
CA LEU A 140 7.50 1.37 -9.10
C LEU A 140 8.56 2.44 -9.43
N GLU A 141 8.19 3.72 -9.37
CA GLU A 141 9.12 4.84 -9.54
C GLU A 141 10.27 4.79 -8.54
N LEU A 142 9.96 4.51 -7.27
CA LEU A 142 10.96 4.42 -6.20
C LEU A 142 11.82 3.16 -6.32
N VAL A 143 11.24 2.02 -6.67
CA VAL A 143 11.99 0.79 -6.99
C VAL A 143 13.03 1.07 -8.08
N GLN A 144 12.65 1.80 -9.14
CA GLN A 144 13.55 2.17 -10.20
C GLN A 144 14.61 3.19 -9.73
N SER A 145 14.20 4.23 -9.02
CA SER A 145 15.08 5.33 -8.59
C SER A 145 16.14 4.88 -7.58
N TYR A 146 15.82 3.88 -6.76
CA TYR A 146 16.72 3.27 -5.79
C TYR A 146 17.42 2.00 -6.33
N GLU A 147 17.25 1.69 -7.62
CA GLU A 147 17.87 0.54 -8.30
C GLU A 147 17.62 -0.80 -7.57
N LEU A 148 16.40 -0.99 -7.05
CA LEU A 148 16.04 -2.17 -6.28
C LEU A 148 15.78 -3.37 -7.20
N ASP A 149 16.28 -4.54 -6.78
CA ASP A 149 16.06 -5.79 -7.48
C ASP A 149 14.73 -6.42 -7.05
N LEU A 150 13.82 -6.62 -8.02
CA LEU A 150 12.55 -7.32 -7.79
C LEU A 150 12.68 -8.84 -7.93
N THR A 151 13.85 -9.36 -8.31
CA THR A 151 14.02 -10.81 -8.33
C THR A 151 13.91 -11.39 -6.91
N PRO A 152 13.26 -12.55 -6.74
CA PRO A 152 13.24 -13.25 -5.47
C PRO A 152 14.64 -13.54 -4.95
N ILE A 153 14.89 -13.25 -3.68
CA ILE A 153 16.06 -13.78 -2.99
C ILE A 153 15.83 -15.29 -2.81
N PRO A 154 16.80 -16.16 -3.17
CA PRO A 154 16.68 -17.61 -3.09
C PRO A 154 16.58 -18.14 -1.65
#